data_AF-A0A507FRT9-F1
#
_entry.id   AF-A0A507FRT9-F1
#
_cell.length_a   1.000
_cell.length_b   1.000
_cell.length_c   1.000
_cell.angle_alpha   90.00
_cell.angle_beta   90.00
_cell.angle_gamma   90.00
#
_symmetry.space_group_name_H-M   'P 1'
#
loop_
_entity.id
_entity.type
_entity.pdbx_description
1 polymer ?
#
loop_
_entity_poly.entity_id
_entity_poly.type
_entity_poly.pdbx_seq_one_letter_code
_entity_poly.pdbx_strand_id
1 'polypeptide(L)'
;MGFGLRPAGNDGRWGPPTSTLDWCEENYVVTPLIAEFWNATSNLFFILLTVVGLFSVHELGVTEARVYLSLWSIGAVGMGSFLFHSSLWYETQMMDELPMIYGTCISVFALLRVFPETNRNNHWLALGLFLYSAAVTAMYLKLNNPVFHEVCYGIIAAILFLTPAAHIRHMNKNYPQYSDKISGLWNLYCVAWDSGTSGISVEDCV
;
A
#
# COMPACT_ATOMS: atom_id res chain seq x y z
N MET A 1 -4.70 -3.83 39.86
CA MET A 1 -3.97 -2.87 39.00
C MET A 1 -2.61 -3.46 38.71
N GLY A 2 -2.49 -4.14 37.58
CA GLY A 2 -1.22 -4.52 36.98
C GLY A 2 -1.21 -3.93 35.57
N PHE A 3 -0.31 -2.98 35.32
CA PHE A 3 0.02 -2.51 33.98
C PHE A 3 0.81 -3.62 33.30
N GLY A 4 0.09 -4.49 32.57
CA GLY A 4 0.61 -5.44 31.60
C GLY A 4 -0.33 -5.36 30.41
N LEU A 5 0.17 -4.86 29.27
CA LEU A 5 -0.57 -4.39 28.10
C LEU A 5 -1.24 -5.52 27.29
N ARG A 6 -2.12 -6.31 27.90
CA ARG A 6 -3.24 -6.97 27.20
C ARG A 6 -4.43 -7.07 28.15
N PRO A 7 -5.38 -6.12 28.12
CA PRO A 7 -6.79 -6.52 28.12
C PRO A 7 -7.81 -5.50 27.56
N ALA A 8 -8.49 -5.84 26.47
CA ALA A 8 -9.95 -5.74 26.24
C ALA A 8 -10.28 -6.48 24.91
N GLY A 9 -11.41 -7.21 24.84
CA GLY A 9 -11.96 -7.67 23.54
C GLY A 9 -11.92 -9.16 23.16
N ASN A 10 -11.61 -10.12 24.04
CA ASN A 10 -11.68 -11.55 23.63
C ASN A 10 -13.11 -12.07 23.33
N ASP A 11 -14.14 -11.25 23.57
CA ASP A 11 -15.56 -11.56 23.35
C ASP A 11 -16.14 -10.93 22.07
N GLY A 12 -15.27 -10.65 21.09
CA GLY A 12 -15.67 -10.15 19.78
C GLY A 12 -16.47 -11.16 18.95
N ARG A 13 -17.24 -10.67 17.98
CA ARG A 13 -18.10 -11.51 17.11
C ARG A 13 -17.31 -12.58 16.34
N TRP A 14 -16.04 -12.33 16.04
CA TRP A 14 -15.20 -13.15 15.17
C TRP A 14 -14.34 -14.19 15.92
N GLY A 15 -14.47 -14.29 17.24
CA GLY A 15 -13.67 -15.20 18.05
C GLY A 15 -12.24 -14.69 18.30
N PRO A 16 -11.33 -15.57 18.77
CA PRO A 16 -9.98 -15.17 19.15
C PRO A 16 -9.13 -14.80 17.92
N PRO A 17 -8.23 -13.81 18.03
CA PRO A 17 -7.26 -13.48 16.99
C PRO A 17 -6.37 -14.67 16.60
N THR A 18 -6.13 -14.83 15.30
CA THR A 18 -5.23 -15.86 14.74
C THR A 18 -4.06 -15.27 13.94
N SER A 19 -4.07 -13.96 13.71
CA SER A 19 -3.01 -13.22 13.04
C SER A 19 -1.68 -13.28 13.80
N THR A 20 -0.58 -13.02 13.09
CA THR A 20 0.74 -12.90 13.71
C THR A 20 0.95 -11.53 14.36
N LEU A 21 0.10 -10.56 14.02
CA LEU A 21 0.14 -9.18 14.48
C LEU A 21 -1.20 -8.77 15.11
N ASP A 22 -1.10 -7.94 16.14
CA ASP A 22 -2.19 -7.31 16.90
C ASP A 22 -1.67 -5.90 17.20
N TRP A 23 -2.36 -4.86 16.71
CA TRP A 23 -1.83 -3.50 16.78
C TRP A 23 -2.10 -2.87 18.15
N CYS A 24 -1.70 -1.60 18.32
CA CYS A 24 -1.84 -0.92 19.60
C CYS A 24 -3.29 -0.51 19.94
N GLU A 25 -4.20 -0.49 18.96
CA GLU A 25 -5.60 -0.15 19.18
C GLU A 25 -6.29 -1.27 19.97
N GLU A 26 -7.06 -0.90 21.01
CA GLU A 26 -7.73 -1.89 21.84
C GLU A 26 -8.90 -2.59 21.13
N ASN A 27 -8.90 -3.92 21.21
CA ASN A 27 -9.85 -4.78 20.51
C ASN A 27 -11.30 -4.66 21.03
N TYR A 28 -12.23 -4.51 20.09
CA TYR A 28 -13.69 -4.47 20.24
C TYR A 28 -14.22 -3.40 21.21
N VAL A 29 -13.48 -2.31 21.42
CA VAL A 29 -13.87 -1.22 22.35
C VAL A 29 -15.06 -0.42 21.83
N VAL A 30 -15.11 -0.11 20.53
CA VAL A 30 -16.19 0.71 19.94
C VAL A 30 -17.42 -0.13 19.58
N THR A 31 -17.21 -1.34 19.05
CA THR A 31 -18.29 -2.24 18.62
C THR A 31 -17.83 -3.70 18.67
N PRO A 32 -18.70 -4.66 19.03
CA PRO A 32 -18.35 -6.08 19.03
C PRO A 32 -18.15 -6.67 17.61
N LEU A 33 -18.43 -5.91 16.54
CA LEU A 33 -18.31 -6.36 15.15
C LEU A 33 -16.94 -6.07 14.50
N ILE A 34 -16.17 -5.11 15.03
CA ILE A 34 -14.91 -4.66 14.45
C ILE A 34 -13.88 -4.62 15.58
N ALA A 35 -12.80 -5.39 15.46
CA ALA A 35 -11.76 -5.48 16.49
C ALA A 35 -11.08 -4.12 16.70
N GLU A 36 -10.41 -3.58 15.68
CA GLU A 36 -9.73 -2.29 15.76
C GLU A 36 -10.53 -1.27 14.92
N PHE A 37 -11.41 -0.50 15.56
CA PHE A 37 -12.41 0.31 14.87
C PHE A 37 -11.79 1.44 14.02
N TRP A 38 -10.82 2.16 14.57
CA TRP A 38 -10.20 3.29 13.88
C TRP A 38 -9.23 2.81 12.80
N ASN A 39 -8.45 1.77 13.07
CA ASN A 39 -7.60 1.14 12.07
C ASN A 39 -8.44 0.56 10.92
N ALA A 40 -9.54 -0.14 11.20
CA ALA A 40 -10.42 -0.66 10.15
C ALA A 40 -11.09 0.48 9.35
N THR A 41 -11.80 1.40 10.01
CA THR A 41 -12.64 2.38 9.30
C THR A 41 -11.84 3.43 8.51
N SER A 42 -10.61 3.73 8.92
CA SER A 42 -9.72 4.60 8.15
C SER A 42 -9.46 4.07 6.72
N ASN A 43 -9.48 2.75 6.54
CA ASN A 43 -9.26 2.11 5.25
C ASN A 43 -10.41 2.28 4.25
N LEU A 44 -11.59 2.69 4.70
CA LEU A 44 -12.72 3.01 3.81
C LEU A 44 -12.39 4.16 2.86
N PHE A 45 -11.46 5.04 3.25
CA PHE A 45 -10.96 6.10 2.38
C PHE A 45 -10.26 5.55 1.12
N PHE A 46 -9.46 4.49 1.25
CA PHE A 46 -8.80 3.87 0.10
C PHE A 46 -9.79 3.21 -0.85
N ILE A 47 -10.83 2.57 -0.31
CA ILE A 47 -11.91 1.97 -1.11
C ILE A 47 -12.66 3.06 -1.88
N LEU A 48 -13.01 4.17 -1.21
CA LEU A 48 -13.63 5.33 -1.85
C LEU A 48 -12.75 5.92 -2.95
N LEU A 49 -11.45 6.09 -2.68
CA LEU A 49 -10.48 6.61 -3.65
C LEU A 49 -10.40 5.72 -4.88
N THR A 50 -10.41 4.39 -4.73
CA THR A 50 -10.45 3.46 -5.86
C THR A 50 -11.71 3.63 -6.69
N VAL A 51 -12.89 3.74 -6.06
CA VAL A 51 -14.15 3.93 -6.78
C VAL A 51 -14.14 5.24 -7.57
N VAL A 52 -13.81 6.36 -6.92
CA VAL A 52 -13.73 7.68 -7.56
C VAL A 52 -12.67 7.69 -8.67
N GLY A 53 -11.52 7.07 -8.42
CA GLY A 53 -10.43 6.95 -9.39
C GLY A 53 -10.86 6.18 -10.64
N LEU A 54 -11.52 5.03 -10.47
CA LEU A 54 -12.01 4.21 -11.58
C LEU A 54 -13.04 4.94 -12.44
N PHE A 55 -13.99 5.64 -11.82
CA PHE A 55 -14.93 6.50 -12.56
C PHE A 55 -14.18 7.61 -13.30
N SER A 56 -13.25 8.28 -12.64
CA SER A 56 -12.50 9.39 -13.24
C SER A 56 -11.70 8.95 -14.47
N VAL A 57 -10.98 7.83 -14.40
CA VAL A 57 -10.17 7.35 -15.54
C VAL A 57 -11.04 6.82 -16.68
N HIS A 58 -12.22 6.27 -16.37
CA HIS A 58 -13.21 5.87 -17.37
C HIS A 58 -13.75 7.09 -18.13
N GLU A 59 -14.19 8.12 -17.41
CA GLU A 59 -14.72 9.35 -18.01
C GLU A 59 -13.65 10.11 -18.83
N LEU A 60 -12.37 10.01 -18.43
CA LEU A 60 -11.24 10.57 -19.18
C LEU A 60 -10.85 9.72 -20.41
N GLY A 61 -11.49 8.58 -20.66
CA GLY A 61 -11.20 7.71 -21.80
C GLY A 61 -9.83 7.03 -21.74
N VAL A 62 -9.28 6.82 -20.54
CA VAL A 62 -8.02 6.11 -20.36
C VAL A 62 -8.21 4.64 -20.77
N THR A 63 -7.36 4.14 -21.66
CA THR A 63 -7.43 2.76 -22.17
C THR A 63 -6.33 1.85 -21.63
N GLU A 64 -5.35 2.40 -20.92
CA GLU A 64 -4.19 1.65 -20.47
C GLU A 64 -4.52 0.79 -19.24
N ALA A 65 -4.51 -0.54 -19.39
CA ALA A 65 -4.85 -1.49 -18.33
C ALA A 65 -4.04 -1.29 -17.02
N ARG A 66 -2.77 -0.87 -17.14
CA ARG A 66 -1.90 -0.60 -15.98
C ARG A 66 -2.49 0.43 -15.00
N VAL A 67 -3.23 1.42 -15.51
CA VAL A 67 -3.84 2.48 -14.68
C VAL A 67 -4.98 1.88 -13.86
N TYR A 68 -5.85 1.10 -14.50
CA TYR A 68 -6.94 0.39 -13.82
C TYR A 68 -6.41 -0.61 -12.81
N LEU A 69 -5.36 -1.37 -13.18
CA LEU A 69 -4.74 -2.34 -12.28
C LEU A 69 -4.16 -1.65 -11.03
N SER A 70 -3.46 -0.51 -11.17
CA SER A 70 -2.97 0.26 -10.02
C SER A 70 -4.11 0.71 -9.10
N LEU A 71 -5.23 1.20 -9.66
CA LEU A 71 -6.39 1.63 -8.86
C LEU A 71 -7.07 0.47 -8.14
N TRP A 72 -7.24 -0.66 -8.82
CA TRP A 72 -7.77 -1.89 -8.22
C TRP A 72 -6.85 -2.41 -7.11
N SER A 73 -5.54 -2.30 -7.27
CA SER A 73 -4.59 -2.69 -6.22
C SER A 73 -4.75 -1.86 -4.95
N ILE A 74 -4.95 -0.55 -5.06
CA ILE A 74 -5.23 0.31 -3.90
C ILE A 74 -6.51 -0.14 -3.18
N GLY A 75 -7.55 -0.48 -3.95
CA GLY A 75 -8.81 -0.94 -3.39
C GLY A 75 -8.71 -2.31 -2.73
N ALA A 76 -7.89 -3.20 -3.31
CA ALA A 76 -7.60 -4.51 -2.74
C ALA A 76 -6.88 -4.40 -1.39
N VAL A 77 -5.88 -3.51 -1.28
CA VAL A 77 -5.19 -3.21 -0.02
C VAL A 77 -6.18 -2.63 1.00
N GLY A 78 -6.94 -1.59 0.64
CA GLY A 78 -7.91 -0.98 1.56
C GLY A 78 -8.99 -1.95 2.04
N MET A 79 -9.48 -2.82 1.17
CA MET A 79 -10.45 -3.86 1.53
C MET A 79 -9.82 -4.95 2.40
N GLY A 80 -8.61 -5.41 2.06
CA GLY A 80 -7.86 -6.37 2.85
C GLY A 80 -7.59 -5.87 4.27
N SER A 81 -7.07 -4.65 4.39
CA SER A 81 -6.78 -3.98 5.66
C SER A 81 -8.04 -3.75 6.49
N PHE A 82 -9.15 -3.30 5.89
CA PHE A 82 -10.44 -3.20 6.59
C PHE A 82 -10.87 -4.54 7.19
N LEU A 83 -10.76 -5.63 6.42
CA LEU A 83 -11.13 -6.96 6.88
C LEU A 83 -10.18 -7.47 7.97
N PHE A 84 -8.88 -7.28 7.80
CA PHE A 84 -7.87 -7.66 8.79
C PHE A 84 -8.11 -6.98 10.13
N HIS A 85 -8.22 -5.66 10.16
CA HIS A 85 -8.47 -4.91 11.40
C HIS A 85 -9.88 -5.15 11.97
N SER A 86 -10.81 -5.71 11.19
CA SER A 86 -12.12 -6.11 11.69
C SER A 86 -12.12 -7.45 12.42
N SER A 87 -11.31 -8.43 11.99
CA SER A 87 -11.35 -9.80 12.51
C SER A 87 -10.07 -10.30 13.19
N LEU A 88 -8.91 -9.72 12.86
CA LEU A 88 -7.57 -10.17 13.29
C LEU A 88 -7.31 -11.66 12.96
N TRP A 89 -7.75 -12.07 11.78
CA TRP A 89 -7.48 -13.42 11.29
C TRP A 89 -6.25 -13.45 10.39
N TYR A 90 -5.52 -14.56 10.45
CA TYR A 90 -4.36 -14.78 9.60
C TYR A 90 -4.69 -14.67 8.11
N GLU A 91 -5.82 -15.22 7.67
CA GLU A 91 -6.25 -15.19 6.28
C GLU A 91 -6.51 -13.76 5.81
N THR A 92 -7.15 -12.94 6.65
CA THR A 92 -7.41 -11.53 6.36
C THR A 92 -6.14 -10.69 6.43
N GLN A 93 -5.18 -11.05 7.31
CA GLN A 93 -3.84 -10.44 7.32
C GLN A 93 -3.13 -10.67 5.98
N MET A 94 -3.21 -11.88 5.42
CA MET A 94 -2.66 -12.15 4.08
C MET A 94 -3.39 -11.37 2.98
N MET A 95 -4.69 -11.10 3.15
CA MET A 95 -5.44 -10.22 2.24
C MET A 95 -5.06 -8.75 2.36
N ASP A 96 -4.46 -8.30 3.45
CA ASP A 96 -3.92 -6.95 3.59
C ASP A 96 -2.49 -6.87 3.02
N GLU A 97 -1.59 -7.69 3.57
CA GLU A 97 -0.15 -7.59 3.33
C GLU A 97 0.26 -8.02 1.92
N LEU A 98 -0.29 -9.11 1.38
CA LEU A 98 0.13 -9.61 0.06
C LEU A 98 -0.26 -8.64 -1.08
N PRO A 99 -1.49 -8.08 -1.12
CA PRO A 99 -1.84 -7.04 -2.09
C PRO A 99 -0.96 -5.80 -2.05
N MET A 100 -0.34 -5.44 -0.92
CA MET A 100 0.62 -4.34 -0.88
C MET A 100 1.83 -4.63 -1.78
N ILE A 101 2.36 -5.85 -1.78
CA ILE A 101 3.47 -6.26 -2.66
C ILE A 101 3.03 -6.24 -4.12
N TYR A 102 1.88 -6.83 -4.43
CA TYR A 102 1.37 -6.94 -5.80
C TYR A 102 1.06 -5.56 -6.39
N GLY A 103 0.39 -4.71 -5.61
CA GLY A 103 0.03 -3.36 -5.98
C GLY A 103 1.24 -2.47 -6.21
N THR A 104 2.25 -2.57 -5.36
CA THR A 104 3.50 -1.82 -5.56
C THR A 104 4.26 -2.33 -6.79
N CYS A 105 4.28 -3.64 -7.06
CA CYS A 105 4.84 -4.16 -8.32
C CYS A 105 4.14 -3.58 -9.55
N ILE A 106 2.80 -3.57 -9.56
CA ILE A 106 2.00 -2.99 -10.65
C ILE A 106 2.29 -1.49 -10.79
N SER A 107 2.39 -0.78 -9.68
CA SER A 107 2.68 0.66 -9.65
C SER A 107 4.09 0.98 -10.14
N VAL A 108 5.10 0.18 -9.77
CA VAL A 108 6.47 0.29 -10.30
C VAL A 108 6.49 0.03 -11.80
N PHE A 109 5.77 -1.00 -12.27
CA PHE A 109 5.64 -1.29 -13.70
C PHE A 109 5.01 -0.12 -14.47
N ALA A 110 3.94 0.47 -13.92
CA ALA A 110 3.27 1.62 -14.52
C ALA A 110 4.19 2.85 -14.52
N LEU A 111 4.85 3.12 -13.40
CA LEU A 111 5.70 4.28 -13.22
C LEU A 111 6.88 4.27 -14.20
N LEU A 112 7.60 3.16 -14.31
CA LEU A 112 8.76 3.04 -15.21
C LEU A 112 8.38 3.17 -16.71
N ARG A 113 7.09 3.07 -17.04
CA ARG A 113 6.56 3.16 -18.41
C ARG A 113 5.71 4.42 -18.66
N VAL A 114 5.83 5.42 -17.80
CA VAL A 114 5.04 6.66 -17.89
C VAL A 114 5.35 7.46 -19.16
N PHE A 115 6.59 7.44 -19.64
CA PHE A 115 6.99 8.25 -20.80
C PHE A 115 6.83 7.49 -22.12
N PRO A 116 6.47 8.17 -23.24
CA PRO A 116 6.33 7.54 -24.54
C PRO A 116 7.56 6.72 -24.98
N GLU A 117 8.76 7.25 -24.74
CA GLU A 117 10.04 6.60 -25.07
C GLU A 117 10.30 5.33 -24.25
N THR A 118 9.77 5.25 -23.02
CA THR A 118 9.87 4.06 -22.17
C THR A 118 8.62 3.18 -22.23
N ASN A 119 7.56 3.62 -22.89
CA ASN A 119 6.30 2.88 -23.05
C ASN A 119 6.39 1.71 -24.04
N ARG A 120 7.58 1.18 -24.30
CA ARG A 120 7.73 -0.06 -25.07
C ARG A 120 7.25 -1.25 -24.24
N ASN A 121 6.58 -2.19 -24.89
CA ASN A 121 6.12 -3.40 -24.22
C ASN A 121 7.32 -4.22 -23.70
N ASN A 122 7.59 -4.09 -22.40
CA ASN A 122 8.73 -4.73 -21.74
C ASN A 122 8.24 -5.91 -20.91
N HIS A 123 8.07 -7.05 -21.58
CA HIS A 123 7.66 -8.30 -20.95
C HIS A 123 8.66 -8.81 -19.91
N TRP A 124 9.95 -8.46 -20.03
CA TRP A 124 10.98 -8.84 -19.06
C TRP A 124 10.81 -8.12 -17.73
N LEU A 125 10.45 -6.84 -17.76
CA LEU A 125 10.13 -6.09 -16.54
C LEU A 125 8.89 -6.69 -15.85
N ALA A 126 7.83 -6.96 -16.62
CA ALA A 126 6.62 -7.60 -16.10
C ALA A 126 6.91 -8.98 -15.49
N LEU A 127 7.71 -9.81 -16.18
CA LEU A 127 8.11 -11.13 -15.71
C LEU A 127 8.96 -11.03 -14.43
N GLY A 128 9.92 -10.10 -14.38
CA GLY A 128 10.77 -9.90 -13.20
C GLY A 128 9.96 -9.51 -11.96
N LEU A 129 9.03 -8.57 -12.10
CA LEU A 129 8.14 -8.14 -11.01
C LEU A 129 7.17 -9.26 -10.59
N PHE A 130 6.65 -10.02 -11.56
CA PHE A 130 5.82 -11.20 -11.26
C PHE A 130 6.61 -12.24 -10.45
N LEU A 131 7.81 -12.62 -10.91
CA LEU A 131 8.66 -13.59 -10.21
C LEU A 131 9.06 -13.10 -8.82
N TYR A 132 9.37 -11.81 -8.67
CA TYR A 132 9.63 -11.20 -7.37
C TYR A 132 8.42 -11.36 -6.44
N SER A 133 7.22 -10.95 -6.88
CA SER A 133 6.03 -11.04 -6.05
C SER A 133 5.68 -12.49 -5.67
N ALA A 134 5.78 -13.43 -6.61
CA ALA A 134 5.54 -14.84 -6.36
C ALA A 134 6.56 -15.43 -5.36
N ALA A 135 7.83 -15.04 -5.47
CA ALA A 135 8.87 -15.48 -4.55
C ALA A 135 8.65 -14.94 -3.13
N VAL A 136 8.32 -13.65 -3.00
CA VAL A 136 8.00 -13.02 -1.70
C VAL A 136 6.81 -13.74 -1.07
N THR A 137 5.72 -13.96 -1.80
CA THR A 137 4.54 -14.68 -1.29
C THR A 137 4.87 -16.10 -0.85
N ALA A 138 5.57 -16.87 -1.68
CA ALA A 138 5.92 -18.25 -1.35
C ALA A 138 6.82 -18.36 -0.12
N MET A 139 7.76 -17.42 0.04
CA MET A 139 8.62 -17.36 1.22
C MET A 139 7.87 -16.88 2.45
N TYR A 140 7.01 -15.87 2.30
CA TYR A 140 6.28 -15.28 3.41
C TYR A 140 5.29 -16.27 4.03
N LEU A 141 4.53 -17.00 3.21
CA LEU A 141 3.62 -18.06 3.66
C LEU A 141 4.33 -19.23 4.37
N LYS A 142 5.64 -19.42 4.11
CA LYS A 142 6.44 -20.46 4.79
C LYS A 142 7.08 -19.96 6.08
N LEU A 143 7.58 -18.73 6.08
CA LEU A 143 8.31 -18.15 7.21
C LEU A 143 7.37 -17.59 8.27
N ASN A 144 6.19 -17.11 7.87
CA ASN A 144 5.20 -16.48 8.72
C ASN A 144 5.77 -15.39 9.64
N ASN A 145 6.69 -14.57 9.12
CA ASN A 145 7.41 -13.55 9.86
C ASN A 145 7.14 -12.16 9.24
N PRO A 146 6.39 -11.26 9.91
CA PRO A 146 5.98 -9.97 9.35
C PRO A 146 7.17 -9.08 8.97
N VAL A 147 8.29 -9.16 9.71
CA VAL A 147 9.52 -8.39 9.40
C VAL A 147 10.07 -8.73 8.01
N PHE A 148 9.94 -9.99 7.57
CA PHE A 148 10.36 -10.38 6.22
C PHE A 148 9.50 -9.65 5.16
N HIS A 149 8.19 -9.58 5.37
CA HIS A 149 7.30 -8.83 4.49
C HIS A 149 7.64 -7.35 4.48
N GLU A 150 7.78 -6.72 5.66
CA GLU A 150 8.10 -5.30 5.81
C GLU A 150 9.38 -4.91 5.07
N VAL A 151 10.44 -5.71 5.20
CA VAL A 151 11.71 -5.48 4.48
C VAL A 151 11.51 -5.60 2.97
N CYS A 152 10.82 -6.64 2.50
CA CYS A 152 10.57 -6.81 1.06
C CYS A 152 9.74 -5.65 0.50
N TYR A 153 8.64 -5.31 1.17
CA TYR A 153 7.77 -4.21 0.82
C TYR A 153 8.52 -2.88 0.85
N GLY A 154 9.30 -2.62 1.89
CA GLY A 154 10.09 -1.39 2.05
C GLY A 154 11.07 -1.17 0.90
N ILE A 155 11.73 -2.23 0.42
CA ILE A 155 12.63 -2.14 -0.75
C ILE A 155 11.87 -1.70 -2.01
N ILE A 156 10.75 -2.36 -2.33
CA ILE A 156 10.01 -2.04 -3.56
C ILE A 156 9.26 -0.70 -3.45
N ALA A 157 8.79 -0.35 -2.25
CA ALA A 157 8.20 0.96 -1.96
C ALA A 157 9.25 2.08 -2.09
N ALA A 158 10.49 1.87 -1.64
CA ALA A 158 11.58 2.82 -1.84
C ALA A 158 11.85 3.07 -3.33
N ILE A 159 11.84 2.02 -4.17
CA ILE A 159 11.96 2.17 -5.63
C ILE A 159 10.81 3.03 -6.17
N LEU A 160 9.57 2.73 -5.76
CA LEU A 160 8.39 3.50 -6.17
C LEU A 160 8.49 4.98 -5.73
N PHE A 161 9.04 5.25 -4.56
CA PHE A 161 9.13 6.59 -3.99
C PHE A 161 10.28 7.43 -4.56
N LEU A 162 11.43 6.82 -4.88
CA LEU A 162 12.60 7.52 -5.40
C LEU A 162 12.52 7.81 -6.90
N THR A 163 11.86 6.95 -7.67
CA THR A 163 11.74 7.06 -9.13
C THR A 163 11.09 8.38 -9.62
N PRO A 164 10.02 8.92 -9.00
CA PRO A 164 9.40 10.17 -9.39
C PRO A 164 10.37 11.36 -9.40
N ALA A 165 11.35 11.43 -8.48
CA ALA A 165 12.34 12.50 -8.48
C ALA A 165 13.19 12.51 -9.75
N ALA A 166 13.59 11.33 -10.24
CA ALA A 166 14.30 11.19 -11.50
C ALA A 166 13.40 11.55 -12.69
N HIS A 167 12.12 11.15 -12.65
CA HIS A 167 11.14 11.49 -13.67
C HIS A 167 10.85 12.99 -13.74
N ILE A 168 10.75 13.70 -12.61
CA ILE A 168 10.54 15.14 -12.60
C ILE A 168 11.74 15.87 -13.24
N ARG A 169 12.97 15.45 -12.93
CA ARG A 169 14.18 15.99 -13.57
C ARG A 169 14.19 15.73 -15.08
N HIS A 170 13.81 14.52 -15.50
CA HIS A 170 13.68 14.16 -16.91
C HIS A 170 12.61 14.99 -17.63
N MET A 171 11.45 15.21 -16.99
CA MET A 171 10.38 16.07 -17.51
C MET A 171 10.86 17.51 -17.70
N ASN A 172 11.57 18.07 -16.72
CA ASN A 172 12.05 19.45 -16.79
C ASN A 172 13.02 19.66 -17.97
N LYS A 173 13.81 18.64 -18.31
CA LYS A 173 14.78 18.70 -19.41
C LYS A 173 14.14 18.48 -20.79
N ASN A 174 13.23 17.51 -20.92
CA ASN A 174 12.75 17.04 -22.22
C ASN A 174 11.35 17.57 -22.59
N TYR A 175 10.59 18.06 -21.61
CA TYR A 175 9.21 18.53 -21.80
C TYR A 175 8.99 19.93 -21.19
N PRO A 176 9.71 20.96 -21.68
CA PRO A 176 9.67 22.31 -21.12
C PRO A 176 8.28 22.97 -21.22
N GLN A 177 7.40 22.49 -22.11
CA GLN A 177 6.01 22.97 -22.23
C GLN A 177 5.17 22.74 -20.96
N TYR A 178 5.64 21.92 -20.02
CA TYR A 178 4.98 21.65 -18.74
C TYR A 178 5.72 22.24 -17.53
N SER A 179 6.73 23.10 -17.75
CA SER A 179 7.58 23.68 -16.70
C SER A 179 6.79 24.32 -15.55
N ASP A 180 5.72 25.05 -15.87
CA ASP A 180 4.87 25.72 -14.88
C ASP A 180 4.21 24.74 -13.91
N LYS A 181 3.86 23.53 -14.38
CA LYS A 181 3.26 22.46 -13.56
C LYS A 181 4.31 21.66 -12.79
N ILE A 182 5.54 21.59 -13.30
CA ILE A 182 6.64 20.82 -12.69
C ILE A 182 7.04 21.38 -11.33
N SER A 183 7.00 22.72 -11.16
CA SER A 183 7.27 23.35 -9.86
C SER A 183 6.31 22.88 -8.76
N GLY A 184 5.01 22.77 -9.08
CA GLY A 184 4.00 22.23 -8.18
C GLY A 184 4.21 20.76 -7.85
N LEU A 185 4.53 19.93 -8.85
CA LEU A 185 4.83 18.51 -8.65
C LEU A 185 6.08 18.30 -7.79
N TRP A 186 7.12 19.12 -7.98
CA TRP A 186 8.33 19.06 -7.18
C TRP A 186 8.07 19.46 -5.73
N ASN A 187 7.30 20.53 -5.50
CA ASN A 187 6.91 20.95 -4.16
C ASN A 187 6.09 19.86 -3.45
N LEU A 188 5.14 19.22 -4.15
CA LEU A 188 4.36 18.11 -3.60
C LEU A 188 5.26 16.92 -3.21
N TYR A 189 6.23 16.59 -4.06
CA TYR A 189 7.22 15.54 -3.77
C TYR A 189 8.07 15.89 -2.54
N CYS A 190 8.57 17.13 -2.42
CA CYS A 190 9.35 17.57 -1.27
C CYS A 190 8.53 17.54 0.03
N VAL A 191 7.28 18.01 0.00
CA VAL A 191 6.37 17.92 1.16
C VAL A 191 6.17 16.46 1.58
N ALA A 192 5.97 15.54 0.62
CA ALA A 192 5.83 14.12 0.92
C ALA A 192 7.13 13.53 1.52
N TRP A 193 8.30 13.92 1.02
CA TRP A 193 9.62 13.53 1.56
C TRP A 193 9.83 14.01 3.00
N ASP A 194 9.56 15.29 3.25
CA ASP A 194 9.70 15.89 4.57
C ASP A 194 8.73 15.25 5.57
N SER A 195 7.48 15.01 5.15
CA SER A 195 6.48 14.30 5.95
C SER A 195 6.92 12.87 6.29
N GLY A 196 7.51 12.15 5.33
CA GLY A 196 8.00 10.78 5.53
C GLY A 196 9.26 10.68 6.38
N THR A 197 10.01 11.77 6.56
CA THR A 197 11.20 11.83 7.43
C THR A 197 10.92 12.41 8.81
N SER A 198 9.74 13.01 9.03
CA SER A 198 9.40 13.74 10.25
C SER A 198 8.48 12.99 11.23
N GLY A 199 8.15 11.71 10.98
CA GLY A 199 7.39 10.92 11.96
C GLY A 199 7.41 9.41 11.75
N ILE A 200 8.05 8.68 12.66
CA ILE A 200 7.47 7.87 13.75
C ILE A 200 8.67 7.19 14.44
N SER A 201 8.90 7.49 15.72
CA SER A 201 9.79 6.71 16.57
C SER A 201 9.20 5.31 16.71
N VAL A 202 9.93 4.29 16.27
CA VAL A 202 9.58 2.86 16.44
C VAL A 202 9.59 2.44 17.93
N GLU A 203 9.87 3.36 18.85
CA GLU A 203 10.04 3.11 20.29
C GLU A 203 8.73 3.06 21.08
N ASP A 204 7.56 3.35 20.47
CA ASP A 204 6.28 3.42 21.21
C ASP A 204 5.42 2.14 21.11
N CYS A 205 5.90 1.07 20.46
CA CYS A 205 5.15 -0.19 20.29
C CYS A 205 6.04 -1.44 20.42
N VAL A 206 6.86 -1.52 21.48
CA VAL A 206 7.50 -2.76 21.95
C VAL A 206 7.21 -2.97 23.43
#